data_AF-A0A7S2JL22-F1
#
_entry.id   AF-A0A7S2JL22-F1
#
_cell.length_a   1.000
_cell.length_b   1.000
_cell.length_c   1.000
_cell.angle_alpha   90.00
_cell.angle_beta   90.00
_cell.angle_gamma   90.00
#
_symmetry.space_group_name_H-M   'P 1'
#
loop_
_entity.id
_entity.type
_entity.pdbx_description
1 polymer ?
#
loop_
_entity_poly.entity_id
_entity_poly.type
_entity_poly.pdbx_seq_one_letter_code
_entity_poly.pdbx_strand_id
1 'polypeptide(L)'
;ADVFPIRSPLVVADFLGAQAQGRAFCEIGTRNGDVMSCVSNFASSVTAIEMDVGYCKKLRTRGFGVACDRVEDIPPENFPRADVYYWWPSDAFGQNELWLRIVARAL
;
A
#
# COMPACT_ATOMS: atom_id res chain seq x y z
N ALA A 1 24.87 1.80 4.58
CA ALA A 1 23.66 1.95 5.39
C ALA A 1 22.60 2.56 4.49
N ASP A 2 21.35 2.11 4.58
CA ASP A 2 20.26 2.76 3.85
C ASP A 2 20.15 4.23 4.31
N VAL A 3 20.09 5.17 3.36
CA VAL A 3 20.03 6.61 3.67
C VAL A 3 18.66 7.01 4.23
N PHE A 4 17.64 6.22 3.92
CA PHE A 4 16.27 6.33 4.41
C PHE A 4 15.74 4.92 4.71
N PRO A 5 14.83 4.76 5.68
CA PRO A 5 14.23 3.46 5.97
C PRO A 5 13.41 2.98 4.76
N ILE A 6 13.90 1.95 4.07
CA ILE A 6 13.19 1.33 2.93
C ILE A 6 11.93 0.59 3.39
N ARG A 7 11.77 0.36 4.69
CA ARG A 7 10.59 -0.23 5.31
C ARG A 7 10.01 0.73 6.34
N SER A 8 8.69 0.79 6.38
CA SER A 8 7.95 1.46 7.43
C SER A 8 8.27 0.89 8.82
N PRO A 9 8.48 1.73 9.85
CA PRO A 9 8.60 1.27 11.22
C PRO A 9 7.34 0.56 11.72
N LEU A 10 7.47 -0.42 12.61
CA LEU A 10 6.32 -1.17 13.14
C LEU A 10 5.30 -0.30 13.89
N VAL A 11 5.73 0.81 14.50
CA VAL A 11 4.81 1.77 15.15
C VAL A 11 3.80 2.36 14.15
N VAL A 12 4.15 2.41 12.86
CA VAL A 12 3.22 2.85 11.81
C VAL A 12 2.11 1.81 11.61
N ALA A 13 2.43 0.51 11.66
CA ALA A 13 1.44 -0.55 11.55
C ALA A 13 0.43 -0.51 12.72
N ASP A 14 0.90 -0.24 13.94
CA ASP A 14 0.06 -0.08 15.12
C ASP A 14 -0.92 1.09 14.97
N PHE A 15 -0.41 2.27 14.57
CA PHE A 15 -1.25 3.44 14.28
C PHE A 15 -2.29 3.15 13.18
N LEU A 16 -1.86 2.52 12.08
CA LEU A 16 -2.73 2.20 10.94
C LEU A 16 -3.81 1.18 11.30
N GLY A 17 -3.54 0.24 12.21
CA GLY A 17 -4.53 -0.73 12.67
C GLY A 17 -5.79 -0.04 13.21
N ALA A 18 -5.62 0.98 14.05
CA ALA A 18 -6.73 1.78 14.55
C ALA A 18 -7.46 2.56 13.44
N GLN A 19 -6.73 3.10 12.47
CA GLN A 19 -7.32 3.86 11.36
C GLN A 19 -8.11 2.97 10.39
N ALA A 20 -7.71 1.71 10.25
CA ALA A 20 -8.28 0.75 9.32
C ALA A 20 -9.40 -0.10 9.93
N GLN A 21 -9.72 0.04 11.23
CA GLN A 21 -10.73 -0.77 11.92
C GLN A 21 -12.07 -0.83 11.15
N GLY A 22 -12.43 -2.02 10.65
CA GLY A 22 -13.66 -2.26 9.89
C GLY A 22 -13.71 -1.62 8.49
N ARG A 23 -12.61 -1.04 8.02
CA ARG A 23 -12.51 -0.27 6.77
C ARG A 23 -11.68 -0.99 5.72
N ALA A 24 -11.91 -0.69 4.44
CA ALA A 24 -11.08 -1.18 3.36
C ALA A 24 -9.75 -0.44 3.35
N PHE A 25 -8.64 -1.18 3.31
CA PHE A 25 -7.28 -0.64 3.37
C PHE A 25 -6.49 -1.01 2.12
N CYS A 26 -5.75 -0.05 1.56
CA CYS A 26 -4.84 -0.26 0.45
C CYS A 26 -3.42 0.22 0.79
N GLU A 27 -2.43 -0.67 0.64
CA GLU A 27 -1.01 -0.30 0.78
C GLU A 27 -0.36 -0.20 -0.60
N ILE A 28 0.44 0.85 -0.81
CA ILE A 28 1.18 1.11 -2.04
C ILE A 28 2.67 0.94 -1.74
N GLY A 29 3.35 0.09 -2.50
CA GLY A 29 4.76 -0.25 -2.25
C GLY A 29 4.94 -1.26 -1.11
N THR A 30 4.09 -2.29 -1.08
CA THR A 30 3.93 -3.28 0.00
C THR A 30 5.17 -4.16 0.25
N ARG A 31 5.93 -4.49 -0.80
CA ARG A 31 7.04 -5.46 -0.77
C ARG A 31 6.67 -6.80 -0.14
N ASN A 32 7.15 -7.08 1.07
CA ASN A 32 6.83 -8.34 1.77
C ASN A 32 5.44 -8.31 2.45
N GLY A 33 4.83 -7.14 2.63
CA GLY A 33 3.51 -6.97 3.25
C GLY A 33 3.50 -7.06 4.76
N ASP A 34 4.57 -6.63 5.42
CA ASP A 34 4.69 -6.68 6.89
C ASP A 34 3.60 -5.82 7.57
N VAL A 35 3.36 -4.60 7.08
CA VAL A 35 2.29 -3.70 7.57
C VAL A 35 0.92 -4.27 7.26
N MET A 36 0.66 -4.64 6.00
CA MET A 36 -0.60 -5.28 5.59
C MET A 36 -0.96 -6.50 6.45
N SER A 37 0.01 -7.31 6.85
CA SER A 37 -0.24 -8.49 7.69
C SER A 37 -0.69 -8.14 9.11
N CYS A 38 -0.24 -7.00 9.62
CA CYS A 38 -0.70 -6.50 10.90
C CYS A 38 -2.10 -5.88 10.75
N VAL A 39 -2.26 -5.01 9.75
CA VAL A 39 -3.49 -4.26 9.49
C VAL A 39 -4.66 -5.17 9.09
N SER A 40 -4.40 -6.31 8.45
CA SER A 40 -5.44 -7.28 8.05
C SER A 40 -6.23 -7.87 9.21
N ASN A 41 -5.73 -7.78 10.45
CA ASN A 41 -6.46 -8.22 11.64
C ASN A 41 -7.56 -7.23 12.07
N PHE A 42 -7.51 -6.00 11.57
CA PHE A 42 -8.42 -4.90 11.95
C PHE A 42 -9.29 -4.44 10.78
N ALA A 43 -8.72 -4.44 9.57
CA ALA A 43 -9.39 -4.02 8.34
C ALA A 43 -10.47 -5.02 7.87
N SER A 44 -11.49 -4.52 7.20
CA SER A 44 -12.51 -5.38 6.56
C SER A 44 -11.97 -6.08 5.31
N SER A 45 -11.04 -5.42 4.60
CA SER A 45 -10.29 -5.97 3.48
C SER A 45 -8.96 -5.26 3.32
N VAL A 46 -7.94 -5.97 2.83
CA VAL A 46 -6.64 -5.40 2.49
C VAL A 46 -6.28 -5.69 1.03
N THR A 47 -5.82 -4.67 0.30
CA THR A 47 -5.32 -4.78 -1.08
C THR A 47 -3.93 -4.15 -1.19
N ALA A 48 -3.04 -4.76 -1.96
CA ALA A 48 -1.72 -4.23 -2.27
C ALA A 48 -1.66 -3.64 -3.68
N ILE A 49 -0.90 -2.57 -3.83
CA ILE A 49 -0.33 -2.14 -5.11
C ILE A 49 1.18 -2.34 -5.03
N GLU A 50 1.71 -3.21 -5.90
CA GLU A 50 3.13 -3.58 -5.89
C GLU A 50 3.65 -3.73 -7.33
N MET A 51 4.78 -3.12 -7.64
CA MET A 51 5.35 -3.12 -9.00
C MET A 51 6.25 -4.33 -9.26
N ASP A 52 6.87 -4.90 -8.23
CA ASP A 52 7.77 -6.04 -8.39
C ASP A 52 7.00 -7.36 -8.42
N VAL A 53 7.12 -8.07 -9.55
CA VAL A 53 6.42 -9.34 -9.80
C VAL A 53 6.78 -10.43 -8.78
N GLY A 54 8.00 -10.40 -8.23
CA GLY A 54 8.45 -11.33 -7.20
C GLY A 54 7.74 -11.10 -5.87
N TYR A 55 7.60 -9.86 -5.44
CA TYR A 55 6.83 -9.49 -4.25
C TYR A 55 5.35 -9.76 -4.42
N CYS A 56 4.79 -9.41 -5.59
CA CYS A 56 3.44 -9.77 -6.00
C CYS A 56 3.12 -11.25 -5.81
N LYS A 57 3.99 -12.15 -6.30
CA LYS A 57 3.80 -13.60 -6.13
C LYS A 57 3.80 -14.00 -4.67
N LYS A 58 4.72 -13.46 -3.86
CA LYS A 58 4.77 -13.73 -2.41
C LYS A 58 3.49 -13.29 -1.71
N LEU A 59 3.00 -12.10 -1.99
CA LEU A 59 1.77 -11.55 -1.41
C LEU A 59 0.54 -12.40 -1.76
N ARG A 60 0.41 -12.82 -3.02
CA ARG A 60 -0.69 -13.71 -3.46
C ARG A 60 -0.64 -15.07 -2.78
N THR A 61 0.55 -15.67 -2.61
CA THR A 61 0.71 -16.93 -1.85
C THR A 61 0.24 -16.80 -0.42
N ARG A 62 0.29 -15.59 0.16
CA ARG A 62 -0.20 -15.30 1.51
C ARG A 62 -1.69 -14.95 1.55
N GLY A 63 -2.39 -14.98 0.41
CA GLY A 63 -3.83 -14.73 0.31
C GLY A 63 -4.22 -13.26 0.12
N PHE A 64 -3.27 -12.36 -0.12
CA PHE A 64 -3.59 -10.95 -0.36
C PHE A 64 -4.03 -10.69 -1.81
N GLY A 65 -5.01 -9.79 -1.98
CA GLY A 65 -5.31 -9.17 -3.26
C GLY A 65 -4.18 -8.22 -3.66
N VAL A 66 -3.72 -8.29 -4.92
CA VAL A 66 -2.59 -7.48 -5.40
C VAL A 66 -2.85 -6.97 -6.82
N ALA A 67 -2.89 -5.65 -6.96
CA ALA A 67 -2.70 -4.96 -8.23
C ALA A 67 -1.18 -4.90 -8.52
N CYS A 68 -0.74 -5.72 -9.48
CA CYS A 68 0.67 -5.88 -9.79
C CYS A 68 1.08 -4.98 -10.94
N ASP A 69 1.33 -3.72 -10.62
CA ASP A 69 1.73 -2.70 -11.57
C ASP A 69 2.40 -1.53 -10.85
N ARG A 70 2.97 -0.61 -11.62
CA ARG A 70 3.34 0.71 -11.08
C ARG A 70 2.07 1.49 -10.80
N VAL A 71 2.00 2.12 -9.63
CA VAL A 71 0.81 2.87 -9.20
C VAL A 71 0.41 3.97 -10.18
N GLU A 72 1.38 4.63 -10.82
CA GLU A 72 1.15 5.61 -11.90
C GLU A 72 0.60 5.05 -13.21
N ASP A 73 0.76 3.74 -13.46
CA ASP A 73 0.32 3.08 -14.70
C ASP A 73 -1.06 2.41 -14.54
N ILE A 74 -1.59 2.31 -13.31
CA ILE A 74 -2.93 1.76 -13.06
C ILE A 74 -3.99 2.78 -13.50
N PRO A 75 -4.87 2.44 -14.46
CA PRO A 75 -5.89 3.37 -14.91
C PRO A 75 -6.97 3.56 -13.83
N PRO A 76 -7.63 4.74 -13.75
CA PRO A 76 -8.56 5.09 -12.67
C PRO A 76 -9.68 4.07 -12.41
N GLU A 77 -10.18 3.42 -13.46
CA GLU A 77 -11.22 2.39 -13.39
C GLU A 77 -10.75 1.09 -12.73
N ASN A 78 -9.45 0.80 -12.79
CA ASN A 78 -8.84 -0.39 -12.20
C ASN A 78 -8.11 -0.08 -10.89
N PHE A 79 -8.09 1.19 -10.47
CA PHE A 79 -7.43 1.61 -9.25
C PHE A 79 -8.15 1.03 -8.01
N PRO A 80 -7.47 0.24 -7.15
CA PRO A 80 -8.07 -0.32 -5.95
C PRO A 80 -8.74 0.74 -5.08
N ARG A 81 -10.06 0.61 -4.87
CA ARG A 81 -10.84 1.49 -4.00
C ARG A 81 -10.71 1.05 -2.54
N ALA A 82 -10.36 1.98 -1.68
CA ALA A 82 -10.21 1.76 -0.25
C ALA A 82 -10.62 3.02 0.53
N ASP A 83 -10.98 2.85 1.79
CA ASP A 83 -11.27 3.97 2.70
C ASP A 83 -9.99 4.56 3.29
N VAL A 84 -8.93 3.76 3.37
CA VAL A 84 -7.62 4.14 3.91
C VAL A 84 -6.54 3.71 2.91
N TYR A 85 -5.74 4.68 2.48
CA TYR A 85 -4.56 4.44 1.66
C TYR A 85 -3.30 4.71 2.46
N TYR A 86 -2.33 3.81 2.36
CA TYR A 86 -1.02 3.96 2.96
C TYR A 86 0.07 3.84 1.91
N TRP A 87 1.02 4.77 1.94
CA TRP A 87 2.18 4.82 1.07
C TRP A 87 3.41 5.11 1.93
N TRP A 88 4.49 4.35 1.75
CA TRP A 88 5.80 4.64 2.37
C TRP A 88 6.83 5.06 1.32
N PRO A 89 7.07 6.38 1.12
CA PRO A 89 7.89 6.84 0.01
C PRO A 89 9.37 6.68 0.30
N SER A 90 10.13 6.32 -0.74
CA SER A 90 11.61 6.39 -0.71
C SER A 90 12.11 7.81 -0.98
N ASP A 91 11.35 8.60 -1.73
CA ASP A 91 11.55 10.03 -1.94
C ASP A 91 10.24 10.77 -1.63
N ALA A 92 10.19 11.45 -0.48
CA ALA A 92 8.98 12.14 -0.05
C ALA A 92 8.59 13.28 -0.99
N PHE A 93 9.53 13.96 -1.66
CA PHE A 93 9.18 15.13 -2.47
C PHE A 93 8.48 14.70 -3.76
N GLY A 94 9.14 13.91 -4.61
CA GLY A 94 8.57 13.49 -5.89
C GLY A 94 7.37 12.55 -5.73
N GLN A 95 7.42 11.62 -4.76
CA GLN A 95 6.41 10.59 -4.64
C GLN A 95 5.13 11.09 -3.97
N ASN A 96 5.20 12.04 -3.04
CA ASN A 96 3.98 12.61 -2.44
C ASN A 96 3.21 13.47 -3.46
N GLU A 97 3.90 14.25 -4.30
CA GLU A 97 3.22 15.02 -5.35
C GLU A 97 2.56 14.09 -6.38
N LEU A 98 3.28 13.05 -6.80
CA LEU A 98 2.73 12.01 -7.69
C LEU A 98 1.50 11.36 -7.07
N TRP A 99 1.58 10.97 -5.79
CA TRP A 99 0.47 10.39 -5.06
C TRP A 99 -0.76 11.30 -5.06
N LEU A 100 -0.60 12.59 -4.72
CA LEU A 100 -1.70 13.56 -4.72
C LEU A 100 -2.34 13.70 -6.11
N ARG A 101 -1.54 13.68 -7.19
CA ARG A 101 -2.05 13.72 -8.57
C ARG A 101 -2.82 12.45 -8.95
N ILE A 102 -2.37 11.28 -8.50
CA ILE A 102 -3.07 10.01 -8.72
C ILE A 102 -4.40 10.02 -7.99
N VAL A 103 -4.42 10.40 -6.71
CA VAL A 103 -5.64 10.50 -5.90
C VAL A 103 -6.64 11.46 -6.55
N ALA A 104 -6.20 12.64 -7.01
CA ALA A 104 -7.07 13.62 -7.65
C ALA A 104 -7.69 13.16 -8.98
N ARG A 105 -7.14 12.12 -9.62
CA ARG A 105 -7.68 11.53 -10.85
C ARG A 105 -8.52 10.28 -10.59
N ALA A 106 -8.15 9.53 -9.55
CA ALA A 106 -8.77 8.27 -9.23
C ALA A 106 -10.02 8.47 -8.38
N LEU A 107 -9.97 9.27 -7.31
CA LEU A 107 -11.09 9.52 -6.39
C LEU A 107 -11.97 10.68 -6.84
#